data_AF-A0A2P6QG28-F1
#
_entry.id   AF-A0A2P6QG28-F1
#
_cell.length_a   1.000
_cell.length_b   1.000
_cell.length_c   1.000
_cell.angle_alpha   90.00
_cell.angle_beta   90.00
_cell.angle_gamma   90.00
#
_symmetry.space_group_name_H-M   'P 1'
#
loop_
_entity.id
_entity.type
_entity.pdbx_description
1 polymer ?
#
loop_
_entity_poly.entity_id
_entity_poly.type
_entity_poly.pdbx_seq_one_letter_code
_entity_poly.pdbx_strand_id
1 'polypeptide(L)' 'MQLSYSIFDMLASLRNVIERIFGIFKSRFTIFKSPPPFPYKTQVELVLACARMHNFLRQECR' A
#
# COMPACT_ATOMS: atom_id res chain seq x y z
N MET A 1 -22.56 -17.77 -12.36
CA MET A 1 -22.49 -16.43 -12.96
C MET A 1 -22.43 -15.35 -11.87
N GLN A 2 -23.43 -15.19 -11.00
CA GLN A 2 -23.42 -14.16 -9.94
C GLN A 2 -22.27 -14.30 -8.92
N LEU A 3 -21.94 -15.52 -8.51
CA LEU A 3 -20.84 -15.79 -7.57
C LEU A 3 -19.45 -15.42 -8.14
N SER A 4 -19.23 -15.60 -9.45
CA SER A 4 -17.94 -15.24 -10.07
C SER A 4 -17.76 -13.73 -10.19
N TYR A 5 -18.84 -12.98 -10.43
CA TYR A 5 -18.81 -11.52 -10.43
C TYR A 5 -18.53 -10.96 -9.02
N SER A 6 -19.17 -11.50 -7.97
CA SER A 6 -18.85 -11.08 -6.59
C SER A 6 -17.40 -11.35 -6.20
N ILE A 7 -16.83 -12.49 -6.62
CA ILE A 7 -15.40 -12.77 -6.38
C ILE A 7 -14.52 -11.77 -7.13
N PHE A 8 -14.83 -11.49 -8.40
CA PHE A 8 -14.11 -10.52 -9.20
C PHE A 8 -14.15 -9.11 -8.57
N ASP A 9 -15.32 -8.67 -8.12
CA ASP A 9 -15.50 -7.38 -7.46
C ASP A 9 -14.73 -7.29 -6.13
N MET A 10 -14.72 -8.37 -5.34
CA MET A 10 -13.90 -8.44 -4.12
C MET A 10 -12.41 -8.29 -4.43
N LEU A 11 -11.90 -9.02 -5.42
CA LEU A 11 -10.50 -8.94 -5.83
C LEU A 11 -10.15 -7.56 -6.37
N ALA A 12 -11.02 -6.95 -7.17
CA ALA A 12 -10.86 -5.60 -7.70
C ALA A 12 -10.84 -4.54 -6.59
N SER A 13 -11.74 -4.67 -5.61
CA SER A 13 -11.80 -3.78 -4.45
C SER A 13 -10.53 -3.86 -3.59
N LEU A 14 -10.06 -5.08 -3.30
CA LEU A 14 -8.81 -5.29 -2.54
C LEU A 14 -7.61 -4.70 -3.29
N ARG A 15 -7.51 -4.96 -4.60
CA ARG A 15 -6.46 -4.42 -5.44
C ARG A 15 -6.46 -2.89 -5.44
N ASN A 16 -7.63 -2.27 -5.56
CA ASN A 16 -7.78 -0.81 -5.53
C ASN A 16 -7.29 -0.21 -4.19
N VAL A 17 -7.58 -0.86 -3.07
CA VAL A 17 -7.04 -0.45 -1.75
C VAL A 17 -5.52 -0.54 -1.72
N ILE A 18 -4.94 -1.65 -2.19
CA ILE A 18 -3.50 -1.85 -2.25
C ILE A 18 -2.83 -0.79 -3.15
N GLU A 19 -3.34 -0.58 -4.36
CA GLU A 19 -2.82 0.41 -5.31
C GLU A 19 -2.88 1.83 -4.73
N ARG A 20 -3.95 2.18 -4.01
CA ARG A 20 -4.10 3.48 -3.37
C ARG A 20 -3.09 3.68 -2.23
N ILE A 21 -2.81 2.65 -1.42
CA ILE A 21 -1.77 2.69 -0.38
C ILE A 21 -0.39 2.90 -1.02
N PHE A 22 -0.04 2.11 -2.05
CA PHE A 22 1.21 2.29 -2.77
C PHE A 22 1.30 3.65 -3.47
N GLY A 23 0.19 4.19 -3.97
CA GLY A 23 0.12 5.55 -4.52
C GLY A 23 0.46 6.63 -3.49
N ILE A 24 -0.08 6.52 -2.27
CA ILE A 24 0.25 7.43 -1.16
C ILE A 24 1.74 7.33 -0.83
N PHE A 25 2.28 6.12 -0.73
CA PHE A 25 3.70 5.92 -0.41
C PHE A 25 4.62 6.45 -1.52
N LYS A 26 4.30 6.22 -2.80
CA LYS A 26 5.04 6.79 -3.94
C LYS A 26 5.01 8.32 -3.97
N SER A 27 3.89 8.92 -3.56
CA SER A 27 3.73 10.38 -3.50
C SER A 27 4.52 10.99 -2.34
N ARG A 28 4.51 10.35 -1.16
CA ARG A 28 5.13 10.86 0.06
C ARG A 28 6.62 10.54 0.20
N PHE A 29 7.05 9.36 -0.24
CA PHE A 29 8.42 8.89 -0.07
C PHE A 29 9.06 8.61 -1.42
N THR A 30 10.13 9.36 -1.72
CA THR A 30 10.92 9.25 -2.95
C THR A 30 11.52 7.85 -3.15
N ILE A 31 11.74 7.10 -2.07
CA ILE A 31 12.27 5.73 -2.10
C ILE A 31 11.39 4.73 -2.87
N PHE A 32 10.09 5.00 -3.04
CA PHE A 32 9.18 4.14 -3.81
C PHE A 32 9.00 4.59 -5.27
N LYS A 33 9.62 5.69 -5.71
CA LYS A 33 9.54 6.14 -7.11
C LYS A 33 10.25 5.20 -8.07
N SER A 34 11.31 4.54 -7.61
CA SER A 34 12.02 3.48 -8.32
C SER A 34 11.99 2.19 -7.49
N PRO A 35 12.14 1.00 -8.11
CA PRO A 35 12.33 -0.24 -7.37
C PRO A 35 13.50 -0.09 -6.40
N PRO A 36 13.29 -0.27 -5.09
CA PRO A 36 14.38 -0.15 -4.14
C PRO A 36 15.42 -1.25 -4.41
N PRO A 37 16.73 -0.96 -4.42
CA PRO A 37 17.78 -1.96 -4.64
C PRO A 37 17.99 -2.87 -3.42
N PHE A 38 16.94 -3.10 -2.62
CA PHE A 38 16.99 -3.88 -1.40
C PHE A 38 16.40 -5.28 -1.61
N PRO A 39 16.87 -6.28 -0.85
CA PRO A 39 16.24 -7.58 -0.78
C PRO A 39 14.75 -7.47 -0.40
N TYR A 40 13.93 -8.42 -0.87
CA TYR A 40 12.48 -8.40 -0.63
C TYR A 40 12.10 -8.22 0.85
N LYS A 41 12.81 -8.88 1.77
CA LYS A 41 12.60 -8.74 3.21
C LYS A 41 12.70 -7.28 3.67
N THR A 42 13.71 -6.56 3.20
CA THR A 42 13.92 -5.15 3.53
C THR A 42 12.84 -4.27 2.90
N GLN A 43 12.37 -4.59 1.69
CA GLN A 43 11.27 -3.84 1.06
C GLN A 43 9.96 -3.97 1.86
N VAL A 44 9.66 -5.16 2.39
CA VAL A 44 8.49 -5.40 3.25
C VAL A 44 8.57 -4.57 4.54
N GLU A 45 9.72 -4.59 5.22
CA GLU A 45 9.94 -3.78 6.43
C GLU A 45 9.76 -2.28 6.15
N LEU A 46 10.21 -1.81 4.98
CA LEU A 46 10.09 -0.41 4.56
C LEU A 46 8.63 0.00 4.38
N VAL A 47 7.82 -0.84 3.73
CA VAL A 47 6.37 -0.63 3.59
C VAL A 47 5.68 -0.60 4.95
N LEU A 48 6.03 -1.52 5.86
CA LEU A 48 5.46 -1.57 7.21
C LEU A 48 5.83 -0.33 8.04
N ALA A 49 7.08 0.12 7.96
CA ALA A 49 7.53 1.35 8.63
C ALA A 49 6.77 2.57 8.10
N CYS A 50 6.65 2.73 6.78
CA CYS A 50 5.89 3.81 6.16
C CYS A 50 4.40 3.76 6.54
N ALA A 51 3.79 2.58 6.63
CA ALA A 51 2.41 2.41 7.08
C ALA A 51 2.21 2.84 8.54
N ARG A 52 3.12 2.44 9.44
CA ARG A 52 3.09 2.89 10.84
C ARG A 52 3.25 4.41 10.96
N MET A 53 4.22 4.98 10.25
CA MET A 53 4.42 6.44 10.22
C MET A 53 3.20 7.18 9.69
N HIS A 54 2.58 6.69 8.61
CA HIS A 54 1.38 7.28 8.06
C HIS A 54 0.21 7.23 9.06
N ASN A 55 0.02 6.08 9.72
CA ASN A 55 -1.04 5.91 10.71
C ASN A 55 -0.80 6.76 11.97
N PHE A 56 0.45 6.93 12.40
CA PHE A 56 0.81 7.79 13.53
C PHE A 56 0.51 9.25 13.21
N LEU A 57 1.02 9.77 12.09
CA LEU A 57 0.76 11.16 11.68
C LEU A 57 -0.72 11.46 11.45
N ARG A 58 -1.50 10.47 10.97
CA ARG A 58 -2.95 10.61 10.81
C ARG A 58 -3.71 10.61 12.14
N GLN A 59 -3.16 9.99 13.19
CA GLN A 59 -3.74 10.00 14.53
C GLN A 59 -3.40 11.27 15.29
N GLU A 60 -2.16 11.77 15.19
CA GLU A 60 -1.71 12.99 15.87
C GLU A 60 -2.29 14.28 15.26
N CYS A 61 -2.66 14.26 13.98
CA CYS A 61 -3.23 15.41 13.27
C CYS A 61 -4.78 15.44 13.33
N ARG A 62 -5.38 14.80 14.34
CA ARG A 62 -6.82 14.71 14.57
C ARG A 62 -7.17 15.18 15.97
#